data_AF-A0A0Q6D4D2-F1
#
_entry.id   AF-A0A0Q6D4D2-F1
#
_cell.length_a   1.000
_cell.length_b   1.000
_cell.length_c   1.000
_cell.angle_alpha   90.00
_cell.angle_beta   90.00
_cell.angle_gamma   90.00
#
_symmetry.space_group_name_H-M   'P 1'
#
loop_
_entity.id
_entity.type
_entity.pdbx_description
1 polymer ?
#
loop_
_entity_poly.entity_id
_entity_poly.type
_entity_poly.pdbx_seq_one_letter_code
_entity_poly.pdbx_strand_id
1 'polypeptide(L)'
;MPQDIKNFAEGMRKGLGIMIRCACGKTATFRASDFRDIIGPGENIEDRTWRCSWCGERATRVRYTTIDRNDREGLAQWRAAGS
;
A
#
# COMPACT_ATOMS: atom_id res chain seq x y z
N MET A 1 -9.23 -6.86 -11.03
CA MET A 1 -8.38 -6.80 -9.81
C MET A 1 -7.42 -7.97 -9.86
N PRO A 2 -6.12 -7.82 -9.54
CA PRO A 2 -5.20 -8.94 -9.53
C PRO A 2 -5.62 -9.91 -8.42
N GLN A 3 -6.14 -11.09 -8.78
CA GLN A 3 -6.87 -11.96 -7.83
C GLN A 3 -6.00 -12.98 -7.07
N ASP A 4 -4.69 -13.04 -7.31
CA ASP A 4 -3.81 -13.97 -6.58
C ASP A 4 -2.40 -13.37 -6.44
N ILE A 5 -2.17 -12.53 -5.43
CA ILE A 5 -0.83 -12.06 -5.08
C ILE A 5 -0.44 -12.72 -3.76
N LYS A 6 0.48 -13.69 -3.83
CA LYS A 6 0.85 -14.51 -2.67
C LYS A 6 1.62 -13.74 -1.63
N ASN A 7 2.45 -12.79 -2.07
CA ASN A 7 3.28 -11.95 -1.22
C ASN A 7 3.77 -10.70 -1.96
N PHE A 8 4.42 -9.82 -1.20
CA PHE A 8 4.94 -8.56 -1.68
C PHE A 8 5.98 -8.70 -2.81
N ALA A 9 6.83 -9.73 -2.78
CA ALA A 9 7.77 -9.99 -3.87
C ALA A 9 7.06 -10.30 -5.20
N GLU A 10 5.94 -11.04 -5.18
CA GLU A 10 5.13 -11.27 -6.37
C GLU A 10 4.49 -9.98 -6.88
N GLY A 11 3.96 -9.15 -5.98
CA GLY A 11 3.39 -7.85 -6.33
C GLY A 11 4.41 -6.92 -6.98
N MET A 12 5.65 -6.89 -6.47
CA MET A 12 6.75 -6.13 -7.07
C MET A 12 7.16 -6.68 -8.45
N ARG A 13 7.31 -8.01 -8.59
CA ARG A 13 7.72 -8.63 -9.86
C ARG A 13 6.72 -8.38 -10.98
N LYS A 14 5.42 -8.32 -10.64
CA LYS A 14 4.34 -7.99 -11.58
C LYS A 14 4.17 -6.48 -11.82
N GLY A 15 4.99 -5.62 -11.20
CA GLY A 15 4.93 -4.17 -11.39
C GLY A 15 3.64 -3.54 -10.86
N LEU A 16 3.04 -4.11 -9.82
CA LEU A 16 1.74 -3.66 -9.31
C LEU A 16 1.84 -2.38 -8.48
N GLY A 17 0.71 -1.69 -8.37
CA GLY A 17 0.50 -0.65 -7.40
C GLY A 17 -0.23 -1.16 -6.16
N ILE A 18 -0.21 -0.34 -5.12
CA ILE A 18 -0.92 -0.55 -3.87
C ILE A 18 -1.88 0.62 -3.71
N MET A 19 -3.18 0.30 -3.71
CA MET A 19 -4.21 1.27 -3.34
C MET A 19 -4.42 1.20 -1.84
N ILE A 20 -4.33 2.35 -1.17
CA ILE A 20 -4.65 2.51 0.25
C ILE A 20 -5.78 3.53 0.39
N ARG A 21 -6.83 3.17 1.11
CA ARG A 21 -8.00 4.01 1.39
C ARG A 21 -8.22 4.17 2.90
N CYS A 22 -8.43 5.41 3.32
CA CYS A 22 -8.76 5.76 4.71
C CYS A 22 -10.28 5.86 4.90
N ALA A 23 -10.73 5.74 6.15
CA ALA A 23 -12.08 6.09 6.59
C ALA A 23 -12.43 7.56 6.26
N CYS A 24 -11.47 8.49 6.37
CA CYS A 24 -11.67 9.92 6.08
C CYS A 24 -11.86 10.25 4.59
N GLY A 25 -11.95 9.24 3.71
CA GLY A 25 -12.17 9.41 2.27
C GLY A 25 -10.91 9.60 1.42
N LYS A 26 -9.74 9.82 2.03
CA LYS A 26 -8.48 9.89 1.30
C LYS A 26 -8.11 8.52 0.72
N THR A 27 -7.76 8.51 -0.56
CA THR A 27 -7.29 7.33 -1.29
C THR A 27 -6.03 7.71 -2.06
N ALA A 28 -5.04 6.83 -2.07
CA ALA A 28 -3.81 7.02 -2.83
C ALA A 28 -3.38 5.69 -3.44
N THR A 29 -2.72 5.77 -4.60
CA THR A 29 -2.10 4.60 -5.24
C THR A 29 -0.60 4.81 -5.34
N PHE A 30 0.18 3.86 -4.84
CA PHE A 30 1.64 3.89 -4.86
C PHE A 30 2.19 2.71 -5.66
N ARG A 31 3.45 2.75 -6.12
CA ARG A 31 4.08 1.53 -6.64
C ARG A 31 4.39 0.59 -5.49
N ALA A 32 4.25 -0.72 -5.70
CA ALA A 32 4.68 -1.71 -4.72
C ALA A 32 6.16 -1.50 -4.35
N SER A 33 7.02 -1.15 -5.32
CA SER A 33 8.44 -0.87 -5.12
C SER A 33 8.74 0.25 -4.11
N ASP A 34 7.81 1.19 -3.89
CA ASP A 34 7.99 2.28 -2.93
C ASP A 34 7.97 1.78 -1.47
N PHE A 35 7.51 0.54 -1.23
CA PHE A 35 7.46 -0.08 0.09
C PHE A 35 8.56 -1.11 0.34
N ARG A 36 9.52 -1.27 -0.57
CA ARG A 36 10.54 -2.34 -0.50
C ARG A 36 11.41 -2.32 0.76
N ASP A 37 11.60 -1.13 1.32
CA ASP A 37 12.42 -0.91 2.51
C ASP A 37 11.61 -1.06 3.81
N ILE A 38 10.29 -1.27 3.70
CA ILE A 38 9.33 -1.33 4.83
C ILE A 38 8.71 -2.73 4.93
N ILE A 39 8.46 -3.38 3.79
CA ILE A 39 7.76 -4.65 3.67
C ILE A 39 8.73 -5.73 3.18
N GLY A 40 8.89 -6.78 3.97
CA GLY A 40 9.68 -7.94 3.61
C GLY A 40 9.11 -8.68 2.39
N PRO A 41 9.95 -9.36 1.59
CA PRO A 41 9.52 -10.01 0.34
C PRO A 41 8.47 -11.11 0.53
N GLY A 42 8.46 -11.78 1.69
CA GLY A 42 7.48 -12.81 2.04
C GLY A 42 6.23 -12.31 2.74
N GLU A 43 6.19 -11.03 3.14
CA GLU A 43 5.03 -10.44 3.81
C GLU A 43 3.92 -10.10 2.79
N ASN A 44 2.69 -10.00 3.28
CA ASN A 44 1.61 -9.39 2.52
C ASN A 44 1.34 -7.96 3.02
N ILE A 45 1.27 -7.02 2.10
CA ILE A 45 0.99 -5.62 2.40
C ILE A 45 -0.42 -5.41 2.96
N GLU A 46 -1.36 -6.29 2.62
CA GLU A 46 -2.75 -6.26 3.10
C GLU A 46 -2.85 -6.63 4.59
N ASP A 47 -1.89 -7.40 5.11
CA ASP A 47 -1.84 -7.80 6.53
C ASP A 47 -1.30 -6.68 7.43
N ARG A 48 -0.64 -5.67 6.85
CA ARG A 48 -0.12 -4.52 7.60
C ARG A 48 -1.23 -3.53 7.93
N THR A 49 -1.14 -2.98 9.12
CA THR A 49 -1.98 -1.84 9.51
C THR A 49 -1.35 -0.55 9.01
N TRP A 50 -2.06 0.16 8.13
CA TRP A 50 -1.65 1.47 7.64
C TRP A 50 -2.43 2.57 8.35
N ARG A 51 -1.76 3.69 8.67
CA ARG A 51 -2.41 4.87 9.24
C ARG A 51 -2.28 6.07 8.31
N CYS A 52 -3.39 6.77 8.17
CA CYS A 52 -3.49 8.03 7.46
C CYS A 52 -2.87 9.13 8.32
N SER A 53 -1.85 9.83 7.83
CA SER A 53 -1.20 10.93 8.56
C SER A 53 -2.01 12.22 8.53
N TRP A 54 -3.01 12.32 7.64
CA TRP A 54 -3.93 13.47 7.62
C TRP A 54 -4.95 13.45 8.76
N CYS A 55 -5.53 12.29 9.10
CA CYS A 55 -6.55 12.18 10.15
C CYS A 55 -6.18 11.26 11.31
N GLY A 56 -5.06 10.54 11.24
CA GLY A 56 -4.60 9.58 12.25
C GLY A 56 -5.29 8.21 12.22
N GLU A 57 -6.39 8.06 11.48
CA GLU A 57 -7.17 6.82 11.45
C GLU A 57 -6.51 5.70 10.63
N ARG A 58 -6.92 4.47 10.91
CA ARG A 58 -6.47 3.28 10.18
C ARG A 58 -7.04 3.27 8.77
N ALA A 59 -6.26 2.74 7.82
CA ALA A 59 -6.75 2.42 6.49
C ALA A 59 -7.88 1.38 6.61
N THR A 60 -8.95 1.59 5.86
CA THR A 60 -10.09 0.67 5.78
C THR A 60 -9.93 -0.33 4.66
N ARG A 61 -9.05 -0.04 3.68
CA ARG A 61 -8.77 -0.92 2.56
C ARG A 61 -7.36 -0.71 2.04
N VAL A 62 -6.60 -1.80 1.93
CA VAL A 62 -5.28 -1.86 1.31
C VAL A 62 -5.35 -3.03 0.34
N ARG A 63 -5.02 -2.82 -0.94
CA ARG A 63 -5.05 -3.89 -1.96
C ARG A 63 -4.04 -3.65 -3.06
N TYR A 64 -3.58 -4.74 -3.68
CA TYR A 64 -2.90 -4.65 -4.97
C TYR A 64 -3.85 -4.17 -6.06
N THR A 65 -3.32 -3.35 -6.96
CA THR A 65 -4.03 -2.85 -8.13
C THR A 65 -3.08 -2.74 -9.31
N THR A 66 -3.63 -2.75 -10.53
CA THR A 66 -2.89 -2.21 -11.68
C THR A 66 -2.62 -0.74 -11.43
N ILE A 67 -1.43 -0.28 -11.78
CA ILE A 67 -1.02 1.10 -11.53
C ILE A 67 -1.08 1.93 -12.81
N ASP A 68 -2.04 2.83 -12.88
CA ASP A 68 -2.15 3.86 -13.91
C ASP A 68 -1.67 5.23 -13.39
N ARG A 69 -1.65 5.39 -12.06
CA ARG A 69 -1.33 6.63 -11.35
C ARG A 69 -0.47 6.32 -10.12
N ASN A 70 0.58 7.12 -9.89
CA ASN A 70 1.47 6.99 -8.74
C ASN A 70 1.51 8.29 -7.92
N ASP A 71 0.84 8.31 -6.77
CA ASP A 71 0.71 9.49 -5.89
C ASP A 71 1.91 9.62 -4.94
N ARG A 72 3.15 9.60 -5.46
CA ARG A 72 4.38 9.49 -4.66
C ARG A 72 4.51 10.53 -3.53
N GLU A 73 4.02 11.74 -3.73
CA GLU A 73 3.99 12.80 -2.69
C GLU A 73 3.11 12.42 -1.48
N GLY A 74 2.09 11.59 -1.68
CA GLY A 74 1.23 11.08 -0.63
C GLY A 74 1.87 9.96 0.19
N LEU A 75 3.02 9.41 -0.20
CA LEU A 75 3.61 8.24 0.45
C LEU A 75 4.00 8.53 1.92
N ALA A 76 4.59 9.70 2.17
CA ALA A 76 4.94 10.15 3.52
C ALA A 76 3.71 10.32 4.43
N GLN A 77 2.53 10.42 3.84
CA GLN A 77 1.26 10.57 4.55
C GLN A 77 0.69 9.21 4.97
N TRP A 78 1.31 8.10 4.61
CA TRP A 78 0.93 6.77 5.06
C TRP A 78 2.06 6.11 5.82
N ARG A 79 1.77 5.68 7.04
CA ARG A 79 2.74 4.98 7.88
C ARG A 79 2.24 3.58 8.20
N ALA A 80 3.10 2.59 8.07
CA ALA A 80 2.85 1.28 8.65
C ALA A 80 2.90 1.41 10.17
N ALA A 81 1.93 0.84 10.88
CA ALA A 81 1.98 0.78 12.33
C ALA A 81 3.11 -0.18 12.74
N GLY A 82 4.15 0.34 13.40
CA GLY A 82 5.27 -0.45 13.92
C GLY A 82 6.65 -0.16 13.32
N SER A 83 6.93 1.09 12.94
CA SER A 83 8.32 1.59 12.85
C SER A 83 8.67 2.41 14.08
#